data_AF-A0A1I3T4E3-F1
#
_entry.id   AF-A0A1I3T4E3-F1
#
_cell.length_a   1.000
_cell.length_b   1.000
_cell.length_c   1.000
_cell.angle_alpha   90.00
_cell.angle_beta   90.00
_cell.angle_gamma   90.00
#
_symmetry.space_group_name_H-M   'P 1'
#
loop_
_entity.id
_entity.type
_entity.pdbx_description
1 polymer ?
#
loop_
_entity_poly.entity_id
_entity_poly.type
_entity_poly.pdbx_seq_one_letter_code
_entity_poly.pdbx_strand_id
1 'polypeptide(L)' 'MTNVVTLHGDKRWRAVIEYSSPYSSHEHYFEEIADLPIIIERGPDWNFLARCTVTLNRNDNDGAQHSASLREVKTDKS' A
#
# COMPACT_ATOMS: atom_id res chain seq x y z
N MET A 1 24.30 12.45 16.61
CA MET A 1 23.61 12.45 15.30
C MET A 1 22.91 11.11 15.16
N THR A 2 21.63 11.04 15.50
CA THR A 2 20.82 9.82 15.43
C THR A 2 20.36 9.61 13.99
N ASN A 3 21.06 8.74 13.27
CA ASN A 3 20.58 8.22 11.99
C ASN A 3 19.32 7.39 12.26
N VAL A 4 18.16 8.02 12.07
CA VAL A 4 16.90 7.31 11.81
C VAL A 4 17.09 6.64 10.47
N VAL A 5 17.62 5.42 10.51
CA VAL A 5 17.55 4.49 9.38
C VAL A 5 16.07 4.36 9.05
N THR A 6 15.71 4.69 7.82
CA THR A 6 14.40 4.51 7.21
C THR A 6 14.07 3.02 7.19
N LEU A 7 13.64 2.47 8.33
CA LEU A 7 13.41 1.03 8.60
C LEU A 7 12.36 0.36 7.69
N HIS A 8 11.73 1.12 6.79
CA HIS A 8 10.71 0.66 5.86
C HIS A 8 11.20 0.58 4.41
N GLY A 9 12.44 1.02 4.12
CA GLY A 9 13.00 1.01 2.75
C GLY A 9 13.25 -0.39 2.19
N ASP A 10 13.36 -1.40 3.05
CA ASP A 10 13.62 -2.79 2.67
C ASP A 10 12.36 -3.65 2.55
N LYS A 11 11.19 -3.15 2.99
CA LYS A 11 9.94 -3.92 2.99
C LYS A 11 9.32 -3.91 1.59
N ARG A 12 9.01 -5.08 1.03
CA ARG A 12 8.48 -5.22 -0.33
C ARG A 12 7.06 -4.69 -0.54
N TRP A 13 6.23 -4.65 0.49
CA TRP A 13 4.83 -4.26 0.38
C TRP A 13 4.49 -3.12 1.32
N ARG A 14 3.56 -2.30 0.86
CA ARG A 14 2.92 -1.21 1.61
C ARG A 14 1.41 -1.40 1.53
N ALA A 15 0.74 -1.50 2.67
CA ALA A 15 -0.72 -1.44 2.77
C ALA A 15 -1.15 -0.15 3.47
N VAL A 16 -2.09 0.55 2.85
CA VAL A 16 -2.80 1.67 3.46
C VAL A 16 -4.22 1.19 3.77
N ILE A 17 -4.56 1.15 5.04
CA ILE A 17 -5.88 0.76 5.52
C ILE A 17 -6.60 2.00 6.00
N GLU A 18 -7.67 2.34 5.32
CA GLU A 18 -8.53 3.46 5.66
C GLU A 18 -9.75 2.95 6.41
N TYR A 19 -10.04 3.63 7.52
CA TYR A 19 -11.21 3.38 8.31
C TYR A 19 -12.15 4.58 8.24
N SER A 20 -13.44 4.31 8.39
CA SER A 20 -14.44 5.34 8.63
C SER A 20 -14.30 5.88 10.06
N SER A 21 -14.81 7.10 10.29
CA SER A 21 -14.91 7.68 11.64
C SER A 21 -15.53 6.67 12.60
N PRO A 22 -14.93 6.43 13.78
CA PRO A 22 -13.99 7.29 14.52
C PRO A 22 -12.49 7.03 14.30
N TYR A 23 -12.13 6.09 13.42
CA TYR A 23 -10.73 5.64 13.29
C TYR A 23 -9.99 6.39 12.18
N SER A 24 -8.68 6.57 12.37
CA SER A 24 -7.79 7.12 11.35
C SER A 24 -7.30 6.04 10.39
N SER A 25 -6.86 6.45 9.20
CA SER A 25 -6.12 5.57 8.30
C SER A 25 -4.75 5.22 8.87
N HIS A 26 -4.29 4.00 8.56
CA HIS A 26 -3.01 3.46 9.01
C HIS A 26 -2.23 2.91 7.83
N GLU A 27 -0.91 3.05 7.90
CA GLU A 27 0.01 2.60 6.86
C GLU A 27 0.96 1.54 7.43
N HIS A 28 1.08 0.42 6.72
CA HIS A 28 1.86 -0.73 7.14
C HIS A 28 2.83 -1.14 6.04
N TYR A 29 4.07 -1.44 6.42
CA TYR A 29 5.10 -1.96 5.55
C TYR A 29 5.48 -3.37 5.99
N PHE A 30 5.49 -4.33 5.07
CA PHE A 30 5.73 -5.74 5.35
C PHE A 30 6.42 -6.45 4.18
N GLU A 31 6.96 -7.63 4.44
CA GLU A 31 7.85 -8.33 3.50
C GLU A 31 7.09 -9.30 2.61
N GLU A 32 6.15 -10.06 3.18
CA GLU A 32 5.40 -11.08 2.48
C GLU A 32 3.93 -10.71 2.39
N ILE A 33 3.31 -10.87 1.22
CA ILE A 33 1.87 -10.59 1.06
C ILE A 33 0.99 -11.44 2.00
N ALA A 34 1.51 -12.59 2.44
CA ALA A 34 0.90 -13.47 3.43
C ALA A 34 0.83 -12.86 4.84
N ASP A 35 1.54 -11.76 5.13
CA ASP A 35 1.46 -11.04 6.41
C ASP A 35 0.23 -10.10 6.47
N LEU A 36 -0.38 -9.78 5.33
CA LEU A 36 -1.52 -8.86 5.27
C LEU A 36 -2.73 -9.29 6.13
N PRO A 37 -3.15 -10.57 6.15
CA PRO A 37 -4.24 -11.02 7.02
C PRO A 37 -3.96 -10.72 8.50
N ILE A 38 -2.72 -10.91 8.94
CA ILE A 38 -2.30 -10.64 10.34
C ILE A 38 -2.45 -9.16 10.67
N ILE A 39 -2.12 -8.27 9.72
CA ILE A 39 -2.27 -6.82 9.88
C ILE A 39 -3.75 -6.45 9.99
N ILE A 40 -4.61 -7.03 9.15
CA ILE A 40 -6.05 -6.76 9.16
C ILE A 40 -6.71 -7.30 10.42
N GLU A 41 -6.36 -8.52 10.85
CA GLU A 41 -6.90 -9.15 12.07
C GLU A 41 -6.54 -8.40 13.35
N ARG A 42 -5.36 -7.77 13.39
CA ARG A 42 -4.92 -6.94 14.52
C ARG A 42 -5.38 -5.49 14.42
N GLY A 43 -6.04 -5.11 13.33
CA GLY A 43 -6.54 -3.77 13.12
C GLY A 43 -7.71 -3.42 14.05
N PRO A 44 -8.17 -2.15 13.99
CA PRO A 44 -9.46 -1.75 14.55
C PRO A 44 -10.64 -2.60 14.05
N ASP A 45 -11.81 -2.32 14.59
CA ASP A 45 -13.06 -3.00 14.21
C ASP A 45 -13.30 -2.96 12.69
N TRP A 46 -13.46 -4.16 12.11
CA TRP A 46 -13.66 -4.39 10.68
C TRP A 46 -14.92 -3.73 10.14
N ASN A 47 -15.93 -3.48 10.98
CA ASN A 47 -17.12 -2.73 10.57
C ASN A 47 -16.80 -1.31 10.10
N PHE A 48 -15.65 -0.77 10.50
CA PHE A 48 -15.19 0.55 10.09
C PHE A 48 -14.16 0.49 8.97
N LEU A 49 -13.68 -0.69 8.54
CA LEU A 49 -12.72 -0.81 7.46
C LEU A 49 -13.39 -0.40 6.14
N ALA A 50 -12.97 0.74 5.59
CA ALA A 50 -13.54 1.30 4.37
C ALA A 50 -12.80 0.82 3.13
N ARG A 51 -11.46 0.79 3.20
CA ARG A 51 -10.60 0.43 2.07
C ARG A 51 -9.24 -0.06 2.55
N CYS A 52 -8.72 -1.10 1.89
CA CYS A 52 -7.34 -1.54 2.04
C CYS A 52 -6.67 -1.49 0.67
N THR A 53 -5.69 -0.61 0.52
CA THR A 53 -4.93 -0.44 -0.72
C THR A 53 -3.53 -1.02 -0.52
N VAL A 54 -3.19 -2.06 -1.28
CA VAL A 54 -1.88 -2.70 -1.22
C VAL A 54 -1.08 -2.34 -2.47
N THR A 55 0.13 -1.84 -2.26
CA THR A 55 1.07 -1.43 -3.30
C THR A 55 2.42 -2.09 -3.06
N LEU A 56 3.11 -2.43 -4.15
CA LEU A 56 4.46 -2.95 -4.07
C LEU A 56 5.42 -1.76 -3.80
N ASN A 57 6.12 -1.83 -2.68
CA ASN A 57 7.04 -0.79 -2.21
C ASN A 57 8.40 -0.99 -2.88
N ARG A 58 8.47 -0.70 -4.18
CA ARG A 58 9.74 -0.67 -4.91
C ARG A 58 10.53 0.54 -4.44
N ASN A 59 11.60 0.29 -3.71
CA ASN A 59 12.66 1.27 -3.55
C ASN A 59 13.40 1.30 -4.88
N ASP A 60 13.17 2.32 -5.71
CA ASP A 60 13.68 2.48 -7.10
C ASP A 60 15.23 2.62 -7.20
N ASN A 61 16.00 2.00 -6.30
CA ASN A 61 17.46 1.91 -6.41
C ASN A 61 17.95 0.67 -7.17
N ASP A 62 17.05 -0.23 -7.58
CA ASP A 62 17.37 -1.26 -8.58
C ASP A 62 16.66 -0.89 -9.88
N GLY A 63 17.45 -0.31 -10.79
CA GLY A 63 16.96 0.29 -12.01
C GLY A 63 16.08 -0.63 -12.86
N ALA A 64 15.04 0.01 -13.40
CA ALA A 64 14.23 -0.41 -14.53
C ALA A 64 12.97 -1.27 -14.24
N GLN A 65 11.90 -0.79 -14.88
CA GLN A 65 10.70 -1.50 -15.33
C GLN A 65 9.53 -1.57 -14.32
N HIS A 66 8.59 -0.65 -14.48
CA HIS A 66 7.31 -1.04 -15.08
C HIS A 66 6.74 0.14 -15.90
N SER A 67 6.74 -0.08 -17.21
CA SER A 67 6.21 0.80 -18.25
C SER A 67 4.68 0.90 -18.18
N ALA A 68 4.22 2.09 -18.52
CA ALA A 68 2.83 2.48 -18.63
C ALA A 68 1.98 1.57 -19.54
N SER A 69 0.73 1.34 -19.15
CA SER A 69 -0.41 1.41 -20.08
C SER A 69 -1.73 1.45 -19.31
N LEU A 70 -2.20 2.65 -18.98
CA LEU A 70 -3.64 2.90 -18.98
C LEU A 70 -3.94 3.59 -20.31
N ARG A 71 -4.32 2.80 -21.32
CA ARG A 71 -4.85 3.36 -22.57
C ARG A 71 -6.28 3.83 -22.30
N GLU A 72 -6.49 5.13 -22.21
CA GLU A 72 -7.82 5.73 -22.34
C GLU A 72 -8.37 5.41 -23.73
N VAL A 73 -9.45 4.63 -23.77
CA VAL A 73 -10.22 4.38 -24.97
C VAL A 73 -11.12 5.60 -25.19
N LYS A 74 -10.68 6.54 -26.04
CA LYS A 74 -11.56 7.55 -26.61
C LYS A 74 -12.62 6.84 -27.46
N THR A 75 -13.86 6.84 -26.97
CA THR A 75 -15.01 6.43 -27.77
C THR A 75 -15.40 7.63 -28.63
N ASP A 76 -14.99 7.61 -29.88
CA ASP A 76 -15.53 8.48 -30.93
C ASP A 76 -16.86 7.87 -31.38
N LYS A 77 -17.97 8.59 -31.18
CA LYS A 77 -19.24 8.28 -31.84
C LYS A 77 -19.53 9.38 -32.85
N SER A 78 -19.52 8.96 -34.11
CA SER A 78 -20.03 9.66 -35.30
C SER A 78 -21.52 9.98 -35.20
#